data_AF-R5CIJ9-F1
#
_entry.id   AF-R5CIJ9-F1
#
_cell.length_a   1.000
_cell.length_b   1.000
_cell.length_c   1.000
_cell.angle_alpha   90.00
_cell.angle_beta   90.00
_cell.angle_gamma   90.00
#
_symmetry.space_group_name_H-M   'P 1'
#
loop_
_entity.id
_entity.type
_entity.pdbx_description
1 polymer ?
#
loop_
_entity_poly.entity_id
_entity_poly.type
_entity_poly.pdbx_seq_one_letter_code
_entity_poly.pdbx_strand_id
1 'polypeptide(L)'
;MRKLLIIINACFLLLFFSCSDRQKPDDAAARAAKEYYDSLFAGNYACFVRGMYLPDTIPGNYREQLEANASMFVGRMDEEHHGVSSVDVIRFVNDTIVSADKKSHVRTSDVYLMFHLGDSLKEEVVVQMIQHKGRWLMR
;
A
#
# COMPACT_ATOMS: atom_id res chain seq x y z
N MET A 1 52.52 29.63 -11.35
CA MET A 1 51.56 29.25 -12.41
C MET A 1 51.25 27.74 -12.43
N ARG A 2 52.25 26.85 -12.60
CA ARG A 2 52.02 25.39 -12.73
C ARG A 2 51.39 24.70 -11.51
N LYS A 3 51.73 25.14 -10.28
CA LYS A 3 51.15 24.58 -9.04
C LYS A 3 49.70 25.04 -8.79
N LEU A 4 49.32 26.23 -9.28
CA LEU A 4 47.96 26.76 -9.14
C LEU A 4 46.97 26.04 -10.09
N LEU A 5 47.44 25.68 -11.28
CA LEU A 5 46.68 24.89 -12.25
C LEU A 5 46.39 23.46 -11.76
N ILE A 6 47.29 22.85 -10.99
CA ILE A 6 47.09 21.49 -10.44
C ILE A 6 46.03 21.50 -9.33
N ILE A 7 45.99 22.55 -8.50
CA ILE A 7 45.02 22.69 -7.41
C ILE A 7 43.60 22.95 -7.97
N ILE A 8 43.49 23.75 -9.03
CA ILE A 8 42.20 24.01 -9.71
C ILE A 8 41.66 22.74 -10.40
N ASN A 9 42.54 21.92 -10.99
CA ASN A 9 42.15 20.67 -11.65
C ASN A 9 41.73 19.59 -10.62
N ALA A 10 42.35 19.55 -9.44
CA ALA A 10 41.98 18.65 -8.36
C ALA A 10 40.59 18.95 -7.75
N CYS A 11 40.17 20.22 -7.69
CA CYS A 11 38.83 20.58 -7.21
C CYS A 11 37.69 20.25 -8.19
N PHE A 12 37.97 20.13 -9.50
CA PHE A 12 36.95 19.81 -10.51
C PHE A 12 36.53 18.33 -10.53
N LEU A 13 37.36 17.44 -9.96
CA LEU A 13 37.10 15.99 -9.92
C LEU A 13 36.16 15.56 -8.78
N LEU A 14 35.78 16.47 -7.88
CA LEU A 14 34.88 16.18 -6.74
C LEU A 14 33.41 16.49 -7.00
N LEU A 15 33.05 16.99 -8.20
CA LEU A 15 31.70 17.49 -8.48
C LEU A 15 30.72 16.46 -9.10
N PHE A 16 31.10 15.20 -9.25
CA PHE A 16 30.24 14.20 -9.93
C PHE A 16 29.65 13.09 -9.06
N PHE A 17 29.75 13.17 -7.73
CA PHE A 17 28.94 12.33 -6.83
C PHE A 17 27.65 13.05 -6.41
N SER A 18 26.87 13.55 -7.37
CA SER A 18 25.44 13.67 -7.16
C SER A 18 24.86 12.27 -7.37
N CYS A 19 24.97 11.42 -6.35
CA CYS A 19 24.03 10.32 -6.21
C CYS A 19 22.68 11.00 -6.11
N SER A 20 21.96 11.11 -7.23
CA SER A 20 20.57 11.48 -7.18
C SER A 20 19.93 10.41 -6.33
N ASP A 21 19.64 10.75 -5.08
CA ASP A 21 18.79 9.96 -4.23
C ASP A 21 17.51 9.81 -5.06
N ARG A 22 17.34 8.66 -5.71
CA ARG A 22 16.09 8.36 -6.39
C ARG A 22 15.09 8.41 -5.26
N GLN A 23 14.31 9.48 -5.20
CA GLN A 23 13.23 9.65 -4.24
C GLN A 23 12.48 8.32 -4.25
N LYS A 24 12.58 7.55 -3.15
CA LYS A 24 11.94 6.24 -3.08
C LYS A 24 10.47 6.48 -3.41
N PRO A 25 9.87 5.69 -4.32
CA PRO A 25 8.47 5.85 -4.65
C PRO A 25 7.66 5.77 -3.35
N ASP A 26 6.75 6.73 -3.13
CA ASP A 26 5.90 6.77 -1.94
C ASP A 26 5.05 5.50 -1.88
N ASP A 27 5.40 4.61 -0.97
CA ASP A 27 4.83 3.29 -0.78
C ASP A 27 3.87 3.25 0.42
N ALA A 28 3.47 4.42 0.96
CA ALA A 28 2.58 4.47 2.12
C ALA A 28 1.24 3.78 1.88
N ALA A 29 0.67 3.91 0.67
CA ALA A 29 -0.55 3.19 0.27
C ALA A 29 -0.32 1.68 0.28
N ALA A 30 0.81 1.22 -0.25
CA ALA A 30 1.13 -0.19 -0.35
C ALA A 30 1.35 -0.84 1.02
N ARG A 31 2.05 -0.14 1.93
CA ARG A 31 2.20 -0.60 3.33
C ARG A 31 0.85 -0.71 4.02
N ALA A 32 -0.02 0.28 3.87
CA ALA A 32 -1.35 0.26 4.49
C ALA A 32 -2.21 -0.90 3.94
N ALA A 33 -2.22 -1.11 2.61
CA ALA A 33 -2.93 -2.22 2.01
C ALA A 33 -2.45 -3.57 2.56
N LYS A 34 -1.12 -3.78 2.60
CA LYS A 34 -0.55 -4.99 3.20
C LYS A 34 -0.94 -5.14 4.67
N GLU A 35 -0.85 -4.08 5.48
CA GLU A 35 -1.22 -4.12 6.89
C GLU A 35 -2.69 -4.54 7.09
N TYR A 36 -3.61 -4.04 6.26
CA TYR A 36 -5.01 -4.45 6.32
C TYR A 36 -5.19 -5.94 6.01
N TYR A 37 -4.54 -6.46 4.97
CA TYR A 37 -4.64 -7.88 4.61
C TYR A 37 -3.88 -8.80 5.58
N ASP A 38 -2.73 -8.39 6.09
CA ASP A 38 -2.04 -9.09 7.18
C ASP A 38 -2.95 -9.18 8.41
N SER A 39 -3.66 -8.09 8.74
CA SER A 39 -4.62 -8.08 9.84
C SER A 39 -5.83 -8.97 9.60
N LEU A 40 -6.32 -9.05 8.35
CA LEU A 40 -7.43 -9.92 7.95
C LEU A 40 -7.07 -11.39 8.19
N PHE A 41 -5.93 -11.84 7.65
CA PHE A 41 -5.48 -13.23 7.77
C PHE A 41 -4.97 -13.58 9.17
N ALA A 42 -4.62 -12.58 10.00
CA ALA A 42 -4.38 -12.76 11.43
C ALA A 42 -5.66 -12.80 12.30
N GLY A 43 -6.85 -12.73 11.69
CA GLY A 43 -8.14 -12.77 12.39
C GLY A 43 -8.60 -11.43 12.99
N ASN A 44 -7.89 -10.34 12.73
CA ASN A 44 -8.26 -9.00 13.19
C ASN A 44 -9.16 -8.28 12.17
N TYR A 45 -10.38 -8.80 12.02
CA TYR A 45 -11.37 -8.30 11.05
C TYR A 45 -11.76 -6.85 11.29
N ALA A 46 -11.79 -6.39 12.55
CA ALA A 46 -12.03 -5.01 12.89
C ALA A 46 -10.95 -4.05 12.37
N CYS A 47 -9.68 -4.49 12.29
CA CYS A 47 -8.63 -3.70 11.65
C CYS A 47 -8.84 -3.60 10.14
N PHE A 48 -9.09 -4.73 9.49
CA PHE A 48 -9.38 -4.79 8.06
C PHE A 48 -10.58 -3.89 7.68
N VAL A 49 -11.70 -3.99 8.40
CA VAL A 49 -12.90 -3.17 8.15
C VAL A 49 -12.64 -1.68 8.42
N ARG A 50 -11.84 -1.33 9.42
CA ARG A 50 -11.41 0.07 9.66
C ARG A 50 -10.49 0.64 8.58
N GLY A 51 -9.92 -0.24 7.75
CA GLY A 51 -9.14 0.12 6.57
C GLY A 51 -9.99 0.43 5.34
N MET A 52 -11.29 0.15 5.34
CA MET A 52 -12.19 0.44 4.22
C MET A 52 -12.61 1.92 4.18
N TYR A 53 -12.78 2.45 2.97
CA TYR A 53 -13.30 3.79 2.72
C TYR A 53 -14.83 3.80 2.85
N LEU A 54 -15.28 3.83 4.10
CA LEU A 54 -16.70 3.89 4.48
C LEU A 54 -17.08 5.31 4.90
N PRO A 55 -18.39 5.64 4.94
CA PRO A 55 -18.85 6.89 5.56
C PRO A 55 -18.31 7.05 6.99
N ASP A 56 -18.12 8.29 7.44
CA ASP A 56 -17.58 8.62 8.77
C ASP A 56 -18.34 7.93 9.92
N THR A 57 -19.62 7.63 9.72
CA THR A 57 -20.44 6.87 10.67
C THR A 57 -21.21 5.79 9.92
N ILE A 58 -21.11 4.57 10.44
CA ILE A 58 -21.91 3.43 10.03
C ILE A 58 -22.62 2.83 11.25
N PRO A 59 -23.81 2.24 11.10
CA PRO A 59 -24.46 1.50 12.18
C PRO A 59 -23.59 0.35 12.71
N GLY A 60 -23.67 0.08 14.02
CA GLY A 60 -22.89 -0.99 14.67
C GLY A 60 -23.17 -2.37 14.06
N ASN A 61 -24.44 -2.70 13.84
CA ASN A 61 -24.85 -3.95 13.19
C ASN A 61 -24.30 -4.10 11.76
N TYR A 62 -24.16 -2.99 11.02
CA TYR A 62 -23.57 -3.04 9.69
C TYR A 62 -22.05 -3.29 9.75
N ARG A 63 -21.35 -2.70 10.74
CA ARG A 63 -19.94 -3.02 10.99
C ARG A 63 -19.76 -4.50 11.32
N GLU A 64 -20.59 -5.05 12.21
CA GLU A 64 -20.57 -6.47 12.57
C GLU A 64 -20.77 -7.38 11.35
N GLN A 65 -21.66 -7.00 10.43
CA GLN A 65 -21.84 -7.74 9.17
C GLN A 65 -20.59 -7.70 8.28
N LEU A 66 -19.89 -6.56 8.19
CA LEU A 66 -18.64 -6.47 7.44
C LEU A 66 -17.54 -7.33 8.06
N GLU A 67 -17.43 -7.35 9.38
CA GLU A 67 -16.45 -8.19 10.10
C GLU A 67 -16.79 -9.69 9.96
N ALA A 68 -18.08 -10.05 10.02
CA ALA A 68 -18.52 -11.42 9.76
C ALA A 68 -18.21 -11.87 8.33
N ASN A 69 -18.46 -11.00 7.33
CA ASN A 69 -18.12 -11.30 5.93
C ASN A 69 -16.61 -11.51 5.74
N ALA A 70 -15.79 -10.67 6.38
CA ALA A 70 -14.34 -10.82 6.36
C ALA A 70 -13.90 -12.15 7.00
N SER A 71 -14.52 -12.55 8.11
CA SER A 71 -14.26 -13.86 8.74
C SER A 71 -14.66 -15.03 7.83
N MET A 72 -15.84 -14.96 7.20
CA MET A 72 -16.29 -15.99 6.26
C MET A 72 -15.36 -16.12 5.05
N PHE A 73 -14.80 -15.01 4.56
CA PHE A 73 -13.80 -15.04 3.49
C PHE A 73 -12.54 -15.78 3.94
N VAL A 74 -12.00 -15.47 5.13
CA VAL A 74 -10.81 -16.18 5.66
C VAL A 74 -11.10 -17.67 5.85
N GLY A 75 -12.27 -18.02 6.40
CA GLY A 75 -12.66 -19.42 6.55
C GLY A 75 -12.73 -20.18 5.23
N ARG A 76 -13.15 -19.53 4.14
CA ARG A 76 -13.10 -20.12 2.79
C ARG A 76 -11.67 -20.31 2.31
N MET A 77 -10.79 -19.34 2.53
CA MET A 77 -9.36 -19.49 2.17
C MET A 77 -8.72 -20.66 2.93
N ASP A 78 -9.10 -20.87 4.19
CA ASP A 78 -8.65 -22.01 4.99
C ASP A 78 -9.16 -23.34 4.41
N GLU A 79 -10.44 -23.42 4.05
CA GLU A 79 -11.07 -24.64 3.52
C GLU A 79 -10.59 -25.00 2.11
N GLU A 80 -10.53 -24.03 1.20
CA GLU A 80 -10.26 -24.26 -0.22
C GLU A 80 -8.76 -24.28 -0.54
N HIS A 81 -7.96 -23.54 0.24
CA HIS A 81 -6.55 -23.27 -0.08
C HIS A 81 -5.57 -23.55 1.05
N HIS A 82 -6.03 -24.16 2.15
CA HIS A 82 -5.23 -24.37 3.37
C HIS A 82 -4.66 -23.05 3.96
N GLY A 83 -5.41 -21.97 3.77
CA GLY A 83 -5.14 -20.64 4.33
C GLY A 83 -4.22 -19.79 3.47
N VAL A 84 -3.84 -18.63 4.01
CA VAL A 84 -2.89 -17.69 3.38
C VAL A 84 -1.64 -17.59 4.23
N SER A 85 -0.51 -18.06 3.70
CA SER A 85 0.77 -18.11 4.39
C SER A 85 1.46 -16.74 4.49
N SER A 86 1.34 -15.92 3.44
CA SER A 86 1.87 -14.56 3.43
C SER A 86 1.20 -13.69 2.37
N VAL A 87 1.33 -12.38 2.55
CA VAL A 87 0.89 -11.35 1.60
C VAL A 87 2.09 -10.48 1.25
N ASP A 88 2.45 -10.39 -0.02
CA ASP A 88 3.56 -9.56 -0.48
C ASP A 88 3.06 -8.40 -1.35
N VAL A 89 3.66 -7.22 -1.19
CA VAL A 89 3.47 -6.11 -2.16
C VAL A 89 4.38 -6.38 -3.36
N ILE A 90 3.80 -6.61 -4.52
CA ILE A 90 4.57 -6.88 -5.75
C ILE A 90 4.78 -5.64 -6.61
N ARG A 91 3.81 -4.72 -6.65
CA ARG A 91 3.92 -3.41 -7.29
C ARG A 91 2.82 -2.48 -6.79
N PHE A 92 2.98 -1.19 -7.02
CA PHE A 92 1.92 -0.21 -6.80
C PHE A 92 2.01 0.91 -7.84
N VAL A 93 0.86 1.47 -8.22
CA VAL A 93 0.75 2.56 -9.17
C VAL A 93 0.06 3.73 -8.48
N ASN A 94 0.85 4.74 -8.13
CA ASN A 94 0.33 5.96 -7.53
C ASN A 94 -0.28 6.87 -8.59
N ASP A 95 -1.41 7.47 -8.25
CA ASP A 95 -2.11 8.42 -9.11
C ASP A 95 -2.70 9.57 -8.27
N THR A 96 -3.19 10.60 -8.93
CA THR A 96 -3.86 11.73 -8.32
C THR A 96 -5.05 12.12 -9.19
N ILE A 97 -6.25 11.92 -8.64
CA ILE A 97 -7.50 12.23 -9.33
C ILE A 97 -8.05 13.58 -8.86
N VAL A 98 -8.73 14.29 -9.76
CA VAL A 98 -9.49 15.49 -9.42
C VAL A 98 -10.70 15.06 -8.60
N SER A 99 -10.92 15.70 -7.46
CA SER A 99 -12.05 15.38 -6.60
C SER A 99 -13.38 15.85 -7.20
N ALA A 100 -14.51 15.44 -6.60
CA ALA A 100 -15.84 15.85 -7.03
C ALA A 100 -16.06 17.36 -7.01
N ASP A 101 -15.37 18.10 -6.14
CA ASP A 101 -15.47 19.58 -6.04
C ASP A 101 -14.69 20.31 -7.16
N LYS A 102 -13.93 19.56 -7.98
CA LYS A 102 -13.05 20.03 -9.07
C LYS A 102 -11.97 21.04 -8.68
N LYS A 103 -11.78 21.27 -7.38
CA LYS A 103 -10.83 22.24 -6.81
C LYS A 103 -9.74 21.53 -6.01
N SER A 104 -10.03 20.37 -5.44
CA SER A 104 -9.09 19.55 -4.69
C SER A 104 -8.66 18.32 -5.49
N HIS A 105 -7.51 17.77 -5.11
CA HIS A 105 -6.95 16.55 -5.67
C HIS A 105 -6.90 15.49 -4.58
N VAL A 106 -7.15 14.24 -4.96
CA VAL A 106 -7.09 13.10 -4.05
C VAL A 106 -6.05 12.12 -4.58
N ARG A 107 -5.11 11.74 -3.71
CA ARG A 107 -4.12 10.72 -4.03
C ARG A 107 -4.79 9.35 -4.01
N THR A 108 -4.48 8.54 -5.01
CA THR A 108 -4.94 7.16 -5.12
C THR A 108 -3.75 6.26 -5.41
N SER A 109 -3.91 4.96 -5.17
CA SER A 109 -2.88 3.99 -5.53
C SER A 109 -3.52 2.65 -5.83
N ASP A 110 -3.21 2.05 -6.97
CA ASP A 110 -3.52 0.65 -7.21
C ASP A 110 -2.37 -0.19 -6.67
N VAL A 111 -2.62 -0.89 -5.56
CA VAL A 111 -1.62 -1.74 -4.90
C VAL A 111 -1.87 -3.18 -5.32
N TYR A 112 -0.85 -3.82 -5.87
CA TYR A 112 -0.92 -5.21 -6.28
C TYR A 112 -0.28 -6.05 -5.18
N LEU A 113 -1.09 -6.92 -4.59
CA LEU A 113 -0.69 -7.87 -3.56
C LEU A 113 -0.60 -9.26 -4.16
N MET A 114 0.36 -10.04 -3.71
CA MET A 114 0.45 -11.47 -3.99
C MET A 114 0.10 -12.23 -2.72
N PHE A 115 -0.96 -13.04 -2.78
CA PHE A 115 -1.27 -13.99 -1.72
C PHE A 115 -0.54 -15.29 -1.99
N HIS A 116 0.16 -15.77 -0.99
CA HIS A 116 0.83 -17.06 -1.00
C HIS A 116 -0.05 -18.06 -0.27
N LEU A 117 -0.75 -18.90 -1.01
CA LEU A 117 -1.77 -19.81 -0.47
C LEU A 117 -1.12 -21.08 0.11
N GLY A 118 -1.79 -21.71 1.06
CA GLY A 118 -1.29 -22.91 1.76
C GLY A 118 -1.17 -24.15 0.88
N ASP A 119 -1.91 -24.19 -0.23
CA ASP A 119 -1.84 -25.21 -1.29
C ASP A 119 -0.75 -24.94 -2.35
N SER A 120 0.14 -23.97 -2.10
CA SER A 120 1.21 -23.51 -2.99
C SER A 120 0.76 -22.69 -4.20
N LEU A 121 -0.54 -22.43 -4.36
CA LEU A 121 -1.02 -21.47 -5.35
C LEU A 121 -0.65 -20.05 -4.95
N LYS A 122 -0.64 -19.17 -5.95
CA LYS A 122 -0.38 -17.74 -5.78
C LYS A 122 -1.44 -16.95 -6.51
N GLU A 123 -2.02 -15.99 -5.82
CA GLU A 123 -3.06 -15.14 -6.39
C GLU A 123 -2.65 -13.66 -6.32
N GLU A 124 -2.73 -12.98 -7.46
CA GLU A 124 -2.56 -11.54 -7.53
C GLU A 124 -3.90 -10.85 -7.27
N VAL A 125 -3.92 -9.95 -6.29
CA VAL A 125 -5.08 -9.13 -5.94
C VAL A 125 -4.72 -7.66 -6.10
N VAL A 126 -5.60 -6.91 -6.78
CA VAL A 126 -5.47 -5.45 -6.89
C VAL A 126 -6.33 -4.78 -5.82
N VAL A 127 -5.68 -4.00 -4.98
CA VAL A 127 -6.31 -3.25 -3.89
C VAL A 127 -6.25 -1.77 -4.23
N GLN A 128 -7.41 -1.20 -4.50
CA GLN A 128 -7.52 0.22 -4.79
C GLN A 128 -7.47 1.01 -3.50
N MET A 129 -6.53 1.94 -3.40
CA MET A 129 -6.32 2.77 -2.23
C MET A 129 -6.68 4.23 -2.52
N ILE A 130 -7.24 4.90 -1.52
CA ILE A 130 -7.55 6.34 -1.55
C ILE A 130 -7.01 7.01 -0.29
N GLN A 131 -6.38 8.18 -0.46
CA GLN A 131 -5.95 8.99 0.66
C GLN A 131 -7.13 9.84 1.16
N HIS A 132 -7.53 9.65 2.41
CA HIS A 132 -8.60 10.41 3.04
C HIS A 132 -8.23 10.80 4.47
N LYS A 133 -8.31 12.10 4.80
CA LYS A 133 -8.00 12.64 6.14
C LYS A 133 -6.68 12.13 6.73
N GLY A 134 -5.62 12.07 5.92
CA GLY A 134 -4.28 11.64 6.33
C GLY A 134 -4.09 10.11 6.45
N ARG A 135 -5.09 9.31 6.09
CA ARG A 135 -5.01 7.84 6.08
C ARG A 135 -5.17 7.29 4.66
N TRP A 136 -4.54 6.16 4.38
CA TRP A 136 -4.80 5.37 3.18
C TRP A 136 -5.88 4.33 3.50
N LEU A 137 -6.96 4.32 2.72
CA LEU A 137 -8.11 3.44 2.89
C LEU A 137 -8.37 2.65 1.60
N MET A 138 -8.87 1.43 1.73
CA MET A 138 -9.29 0.56 0.62
C MET A 138 -10.64 1.06 0.09
N ARG A 139 -10.74 1.37 -1.20
CA ARG A 139 -11.97 1.89 -1.83
C ARG A 139 -12.71 0.83 -2.63
#